data_AF-A0A9J6D4H5-F1
#
_entry.id   AF-A0A9J6D4H5-F1
#
_cell.length_a   1.000
_cell.length_b   1.000
_cell.length_c   1.000
_cell.angle_alpha   90.00
_cell.angle_beta   90.00
_cell.angle_gamma   90.00
#
_symmetry.space_group_name_H-M   'P 1'
#
loop_
_entity.id
_entity.type
_entity.pdbx_description
1 polymer ?
#
loop_
_entity_poly.entity_id
_entity_poly.type
_entity_poly.pdbx_seq_one_letter_code
_entity_poly.pdbx_strand_id
1 'polypeptide(L)'
;MAQRFLTLEAAIDLLFSLPDDEHEGVSVCQLPPVEDGNITDEEHVNENDFSEVVPDDVCGHVEVMQCRDEDVDSPSACSSPEPRRKKPAGRQFTAGKGRKASTNAQKTNTPKHSYTPVWGDHATFDKTLPSESPPLLLEAFPDLANMSPFMLFSKFISPQYLGSLAELTARYALQKREEVDVTGADIGQFFGILLFSSYHSVPSEDSY
;
A
#
# COMPACT_ATOMS: atom_id res chain seq x y z
N MET A 1 -4.70 -32.35 -9.04
CA MET A 1 -3.49 -32.63 -8.23
C MET A 1 -2.49 -31.47 -8.39
N ALA A 2 -1.69 -31.16 -7.37
CA ALA A 2 -0.71 -30.08 -7.40
C ALA A 2 0.71 -30.64 -7.63
N GLN A 3 1.45 -30.06 -8.58
CA GLN A 3 2.81 -30.44 -8.92
C GLN A 3 3.74 -29.23 -8.80
N ARG A 4 4.92 -29.42 -8.21
CA ARG A 4 5.87 -28.33 -7.93
C ARG A 4 7.10 -28.43 -8.81
N PHE A 5 7.54 -27.28 -9.28
CA PHE A 5 8.68 -27.10 -10.18
C PHE A 5 9.62 -26.05 -9.60
N LEU A 6 10.91 -26.19 -9.91
CA LEU A 6 11.93 -25.20 -9.57
C LEU A 6 12.04 -24.09 -10.61
N THR A 7 11.62 -24.36 -11.85
CA THR A 7 11.72 -23.42 -12.96
C THR A 7 10.36 -23.18 -13.61
N LEU A 8 10.16 -21.97 -14.15
CA LEU A 8 8.94 -21.66 -14.89
C LEU A 8 8.85 -22.48 -16.19
N GLU A 9 9.99 -22.71 -16.86
CA GLU A 9 10.06 -23.52 -18.08
C GLU A 9 9.49 -24.92 -17.87
N ALA A 10 9.88 -25.61 -16.81
CA ALA A 10 9.39 -26.97 -16.52
C ALA A 10 7.88 -27.00 -16.21
N ALA A 11 7.35 -25.95 -15.58
CA ALA A 11 5.92 -25.80 -15.34
C ALA A 11 5.13 -25.57 -16.65
N ILE A 12 5.71 -24.81 -17.57
CA ILE A 12 5.14 -24.54 -18.89
C ILE A 12 5.20 -25.78 -19.79
N ASP A 13 6.31 -26.53 -19.76
CA ASP A 13 6.43 -27.81 -20.49
C ASP A 13 5.37 -28.81 -20.06
N LEU A 14 5.08 -28.88 -18.74
CA LEU A 14 3.96 -29.67 -18.25
C LEU A 14 2.66 -29.15 -18.87
N LEU A 15 2.41 -27.84 -18.82
CA LEU A 15 1.17 -27.27 -19.38
C LEU A 15 1.00 -27.66 -20.85
N PHE A 16 2.03 -27.51 -21.68
CA PHE A 16 1.99 -27.89 -23.11
C PHE A 16 1.91 -29.40 -23.38
N SER A 17 2.23 -30.24 -22.39
CA SER A 17 2.08 -31.69 -22.51
C SER A 17 0.65 -32.18 -22.22
N LEU A 18 -0.20 -31.32 -21.64
CA LEU A 18 -1.60 -31.63 -21.34
C LEU A 18 -2.48 -31.48 -22.60
N PRO A 19 -3.55 -32.28 -22.72
CA PRO A 19 -4.52 -32.11 -23.81
C PRO A 19 -5.30 -30.79 -23.65
N ASP A 20 -5.77 -30.23 -24.77
CA ASP A 20 -6.42 -28.91 -24.81
C ASP A 20 -7.61 -28.78 -23.83
N ASP A 21 -8.35 -29.88 -23.63
CA ASP A 21 -9.53 -29.96 -22.75
C ASP A 21 -9.19 -29.88 -21.25
N GLU A 22 -7.92 -30.07 -20.87
CA GLU A 22 -7.47 -29.99 -19.47
C GLU A 22 -6.90 -28.62 -19.10
N HIS A 23 -6.70 -27.71 -20.06
CA HIS A 23 -6.16 -26.36 -19.80
C HIS A 23 -7.09 -25.46 -18.98
N GLU A 24 -8.41 -25.60 -19.13
CA GLU A 24 -9.40 -24.72 -18.50
C GLU A 24 -9.44 -24.85 -16.96
N GLY A 25 -8.84 -25.91 -16.42
CA GLY A 25 -8.73 -26.17 -14.97
C GLY A 25 -7.33 -25.96 -14.39
N VAL A 26 -6.34 -25.47 -15.16
CA VAL A 26 -4.97 -25.35 -14.67
C VAL A 26 -4.69 -23.96 -14.09
N SER A 27 -4.21 -23.91 -12.86
CA SER A 27 -3.72 -22.71 -12.19
C SER A 27 -2.21 -22.83 -11.94
N VAL A 28 -1.45 -21.78 -12.26
CA VAL A 28 -0.01 -21.71 -11.99
C VAL A 28 0.21 -20.66 -10.90
N CYS A 29 0.82 -21.06 -9.79
CA CYS A 29 1.06 -20.24 -8.62
C CYS A 29 2.56 -20.20 -8.31
N GLN A 30 3.14 -19.01 -8.22
CA GLN A 30 4.48 -18.85 -7.64
C GLN A 30 4.37 -18.89 -6.11
N LEU A 31 5.11 -19.81 -5.49
CA LEU A 31 5.16 -19.93 -4.04
C LEU A 31 6.25 -19.01 -3.48
N PRO A 32 6.06 -18.48 -2.26
CA PRO A 32 7.13 -17.80 -1.54
C PRO A 32 8.38 -18.68 -1.48
N PRO A 33 9.58 -18.08 -1.52
CA PRO A 33 10.81 -18.83 -1.26
C PRO A 33 10.72 -19.50 0.11
N VAL A 34 11.30 -20.69 0.21
CA VAL A 34 11.40 -21.39 1.50
C VAL A 34 12.42 -20.62 2.33
N GLU A 35 12.01 -20.05 3.47
CA GLU A 35 12.95 -19.39 4.37
C GLU A 35 13.96 -20.41 4.89
N ASP A 36 15.19 -20.31 4.41
CA ASP A 36 16.33 -21.10 4.88
C ASP A 36 17.05 -20.43 6.06
N GLY A 37 16.52 -19.31 6.56
CA GLY A 37 17.07 -18.54 7.67
C GLY A 37 18.39 -17.82 7.35
N ASN A 38 18.83 -17.85 6.08
CA ASN A 38 20.08 -17.24 5.62
C ASN A 38 19.85 -15.98 4.76
N ILE A 39 18.68 -15.34 4.90
CA ILE A 39 18.43 -14.06 4.23
C ILE A 39 19.25 -12.95 4.91
N THR A 40 20.45 -12.68 4.39
CA THR A 40 21.20 -11.47 4.71
C THR A 40 20.71 -10.36 3.76
N ASP A 41 20.43 -9.19 4.30
CA ASP A 41 20.11 -7.97 3.55
C ASP A 41 21.28 -7.43 2.70
N GLU A 42 22.47 -8.03 2.82
CA GLU A 42 23.66 -7.70 2.05
C GLU A 42 23.63 -8.29 0.62
N GLU A 43 22.86 -7.68 -0.28
CA GLU A 43 22.96 -7.97 -1.71
C GLU A 43 24.32 -7.50 -2.26
N HIS A 44 25.16 -8.43 -2.74
CA HIS A 44 26.44 -8.12 -3.38
C HIS A 44 26.24 -7.76 -4.86
N VAL A 45 25.63 -6.60 -5.13
CA VAL A 45 25.47 -6.09 -6.50
C VAL A 45 26.70 -5.27 -6.88
N ASN A 46 27.31 -5.56 -8.02
CA ASN A 46 28.41 -4.76 -8.55
C ASN A 46 27.86 -3.48 -9.19
N GLU A 47 27.93 -2.37 -8.46
CA GLU A 47 27.40 -1.05 -8.86
C GLU A 47 28.00 -0.50 -10.17
N ASN A 48 29.14 -1.04 -10.63
CA ASN A 48 29.76 -0.65 -11.90
C ASN A 48 29.29 -1.47 -13.11
N ASP A 49 28.42 -2.46 -12.91
CA ASP A 49 27.85 -3.27 -13.98
C ASP A 49 26.51 -2.68 -14.42
N PHE A 50 26.54 -1.85 -15.47
CA PHE A 50 25.35 -1.25 -16.09
C PHE A 50 24.71 -2.15 -17.15
N SER A 51 25.02 -3.44 -17.16
CA SER A 51 24.32 -4.37 -18.05
C SER A 51 22.85 -4.47 -17.66
N GLU A 52 21.98 -4.56 -18.66
CA GLU A 52 20.56 -4.84 -18.44
C GLU A 52 20.44 -6.25 -17.84
N VAL A 53 20.13 -6.33 -16.54
CA VAL A 53 19.90 -7.60 -15.86
C VAL A 53 18.50 -8.09 -16.24
N VAL A 54 18.45 -9.09 -17.11
CA VAL A 54 17.22 -9.86 -17.35
C VAL A 54 17.22 -11.01 -16.35
N PRO A 55 16.22 -11.14 -15.47
CA PRO A 55 16.15 -12.27 -14.55
C PRO A 55 16.01 -13.57 -15.35
N ASP A 56 16.84 -14.56 -15.03
CA ASP A 56 16.85 -15.85 -15.72
C ASP A 56 15.56 -16.66 -15.46
N ASP A 57 14.97 -16.54 -14.27
CA ASP A 57 13.75 -17.28 -13.88
C ASP A 57 12.99 -16.58 -12.74
N VAL A 58 11.82 -17.13 -12.38
CA VAL A 58 11.02 -16.68 -11.24
C VAL A 58 11.60 -17.17 -9.91
N CYS A 59 11.47 -16.35 -8.87
CA CYS A 59 11.97 -16.68 -7.55
C CYS A 59 11.07 -17.72 -6.85
N GLY A 60 11.65 -18.76 -6.26
CA GLY A 60 10.93 -19.77 -5.49
C GLY A 60 10.34 -20.89 -6.34
N HIS A 61 9.56 -21.76 -5.71
CA HIS A 61 8.96 -22.89 -6.42
C HIS A 61 7.68 -22.45 -7.14
N VAL A 62 7.45 -23.01 -8.33
CA VAL A 62 6.22 -22.83 -9.10
C VAL A 62 5.33 -24.05 -8.90
N GLU A 63 4.07 -23.83 -8.50
CA GLU A 63 3.08 -24.88 -8.30
C GLU A 63 2.02 -24.83 -9.41
N VAL A 64 1.85 -25.95 -10.11
CA VAL A 64 0.82 -26.15 -11.13
C VAL A 64 -0.28 -27.01 -10.53
N MET A 65 -1.50 -26.48 -10.47
CA MET A 65 -2.66 -27.14 -9.90
C MET A 65 -3.69 -27.42 -11.00
N GLN A 66 -4.02 -28.70 -11.18
CA GLN A 66 -5.16 -29.12 -12.01
C GLN A 66 -6.40 -29.27 -11.14
N CYS A 67 -7.40 -28.44 -11.37
CA CYS A 67 -8.74 -28.53 -10.82
C CYS A 67 -9.62 -29.26 -11.84
N ARG A 68 -10.08 -30.46 -11.52
CA ARG A 68 -11.13 -31.14 -12.30
C ARG A 68 -12.47 -30.80 -11.68
N ASP A 69 -13.49 -30.58 -12.53
CA ASP A 69 -14.86 -30.28 -12.09
C ASP A 69 -15.50 -31.40 -11.23
N GLU A 70 -14.87 -32.57 -11.13
CA GLU A 70 -15.31 -33.67 -10.27
C GLU A 70 -14.89 -33.53 -8.80
N ASP A 71 -14.04 -32.54 -8.45
CA ASP A 71 -13.58 -32.30 -7.06
C ASP A 71 -14.51 -31.34 -6.26
N VAL A 72 -15.69 -31.00 -6.80
CA VAL A 72 -16.61 -30.00 -6.21
C VAL A 72 -17.37 -30.50 -4.96
N ASP A 73 -17.21 -31.76 -4.54
CA ASP A 73 -17.88 -32.31 -3.35
C ASP A 73 -17.03 -32.33 -2.05
N SER A 74 -15.88 -31.63 -2.02
CA SER A 74 -15.13 -31.42 -0.78
C SER A 74 -15.21 -29.96 -0.31
N PRO A 75 -15.85 -29.65 0.84
CA PRO A 75 -16.00 -28.28 1.31
C PRO A 75 -14.70 -27.83 1.99
N SER A 76 -13.72 -27.43 1.18
CA SER A 76 -12.65 -26.53 1.63
C SER A 76 -12.79 -25.21 0.87
N ALA A 77 -13.87 -24.50 1.20
CA ALA A 77 -14.15 -23.18 0.68
C ALA A 77 -13.12 -22.18 1.22
N CYS A 78 -12.06 -21.92 0.43
CA CYS A 78 -11.30 -20.67 0.54
C CYS A 78 -12.11 -19.55 -0.14
N SER A 79 -13.25 -19.20 0.46
CA SER A 79 -14.01 -18.02 0.07
C SER A 79 -13.47 -16.84 0.86
N SER A 80 -12.54 -16.10 0.23
CA SER A 80 -12.17 -14.76 0.69
C SER A 80 -13.42 -13.87 0.75
N PRO A 81 -13.79 -13.27 1.88
CA PRO A 81 -15.00 -12.46 1.97
C PRO A 81 -14.75 -11.06 1.38
N GLU A 82 -15.13 -10.86 0.12
CA GLU A 82 -15.34 -9.51 -0.42
C GLU A 82 -16.55 -8.85 0.29
N PRO A 83 -16.43 -7.59 0.78
CA PRO A 83 -17.55 -6.90 1.40
C PRO A 83 -18.55 -6.40 0.33
N ARG A 84 -19.63 -7.16 0.15
CA ARG A 84 -20.79 -6.78 -0.68
C ARG A 84 -21.47 -5.51 -0.13
N ARG A 85 -21.37 -4.41 -0.89
CA ARG A 85 -22.14 -3.17 -0.67
C ARG A 85 -23.65 -3.44 -0.84
N LYS A 86 -24.41 -3.35 0.25
CA LYS A 86 -25.89 -3.38 0.24
C LYS A 86 -26.43 -2.07 -0.36
N LYS A 87 -27.15 -2.16 -1.48
CA LYS A 87 -27.99 -1.06 -1.99
C LYS A 87 -29.26 -0.96 -1.12
N PRO A 88 -29.61 0.20 -0.53
CA PRO A 88 -30.90 0.34 0.14
C PRO A 88 -32.03 0.51 -0.88
N ALA A 89 -33.13 -0.18 -0.62
CA ALA A 89 -34.35 -0.19 -1.39
C ALA A 89 -35.19 1.08 -1.19
N GLY A 90 -35.87 1.45 -2.28
CA GLY A 90 -37.15 2.16 -2.38
C GLY A 90 -37.61 3.09 -1.26
N ARG A 91 -37.62 4.39 -1.55
CA ARG A 91 -38.60 5.32 -0.98
C ARG A 91 -39.19 6.18 -2.11
N GLN A 92 -40.46 5.91 -2.44
CA GLN A 92 -41.30 6.78 -3.25
C GLN A 92 -41.40 8.15 -2.57
N PHE A 93 -40.98 9.20 -3.27
CA PHE A 93 -41.38 10.56 -2.94
C PHE A 93 -42.21 11.13 -4.09
N THR A 94 -43.39 11.59 -3.71
CA THR A 94 -44.43 12.16 -4.55
C THR A 94 -43.99 13.50 -5.15
N ALA A 95 -44.38 13.74 -6.40
CA ALA A 95 -44.10 14.96 -7.14
C ALA A 95 -44.85 16.16 -6.53
N GLY A 96 -44.11 17.01 -5.80
CA GLY A 96 -44.57 18.31 -5.32
C GLY A 96 -43.91 19.45 -6.08
N LYS A 97 -44.68 20.17 -6.91
CA LYS A 97 -44.31 21.46 -7.51
C LYS A 97 -44.00 22.48 -6.41
N GLY A 98 -42.79 23.05 -6.41
CA GLY A 98 -42.39 24.08 -5.45
C GLY A 98 -41.32 25.04 -6.00
N ARG A 99 -41.79 26.14 -6.56
CA ARG A 99 -41.21 27.50 -6.63
C ARG A 99 -39.68 27.68 -6.67
N LYS A 100 -39.21 28.24 -7.79
CA LYS A 100 -37.91 28.92 -7.96
C LYS A 100 -37.79 30.09 -6.96
N ALA A 101 -36.81 30.04 -6.07
CA ALA A 101 -36.35 31.20 -5.31
C ALA A 101 -34.88 31.44 -5.66
N SER A 102 -34.67 32.41 -6.55
CA SER A 102 -33.36 33.00 -6.85
C SER A 102 -32.92 33.79 -5.62
N THR A 103 -31.83 33.38 -4.97
CA THR A 103 -31.07 34.24 -4.07
C THR A 103 -29.68 34.44 -4.66
N ASN A 104 -29.46 35.67 -5.12
CA ASN A 104 -28.20 36.19 -5.60
C ASN A 104 -27.24 36.28 -4.40
N ALA A 105 -26.44 35.24 -4.17
CA ALA A 105 -25.32 35.33 -3.25
C ALA A 105 -24.14 35.92 -4.04
N GLN A 106 -23.85 37.19 -3.77
CA GLN A 106 -22.64 37.88 -4.23
C GLN A 106 -21.42 37.04 -3.84
N LYS A 107 -20.73 36.48 -4.84
CA LYS A 107 -19.39 35.93 -4.68
C LYS A 107 -18.46 37.08 -4.30
N THR A 108 -18.13 37.18 -3.02
CA THR A 108 -16.98 37.94 -2.59
C THR A 108 -15.73 37.21 -3.09
N ASN A 109 -15.13 37.76 -4.14
CA ASN A 109 -13.84 37.31 -4.65
C ASN A 109 -12.77 37.63 -3.60
N THR A 110 -12.60 36.73 -2.65
CA THR A 110 -11.34 36.60 -1.92
C THR A 110 -10.51 35.57 -2.67
N PRO A 111 -9.29 35.89 -3.14
CA PRO A 111 -8.43 34.90 -3.74
C PRO A 111 -8.02 33.92 -2.63
N LYS A 112 -8.71 32.79 -2.56
CA LYS A 112 -8.25 31.66 -1.78
C LYS A 112 -7.04 31.10 -2.52
N HIS A 113 -5.85 31.52 -2.11
CA HIS A 113 -4.62 30.82 -2.47
C HIS A 113 -4.62 29.47 -1.73
N SER A 114 -5.46 28.53 -2.18
CA SER A 114 -5.41 27.16 -1.70
C SER A 114 -4.21 26.51 -2.36
N TYR A 115 -3.08 26.48 -1.65
CA TYR A 115 -1.89 25.71 -2.03
C TYR A 115 -2.14 24.21 -1.80
N THR A 116 -3.28 23.71 -2.23
CA THR A 116 -3.62 22.28 -2.18
C THR A 116 -3.24 21.70 -3.54
N PRO A 117 -2.13 20.96 -3.66
CA PRO A 117 -1.80 20.29 -4.91
C PRO A 117 -2.93 19.32 -5.26
N VAL A 118 -3.50 19.52 -6.45
CA VAL A 118 -4.52 18.64 -7.00
C VAL A 118 -3.79 17.55 -7.76
N TRP A 119 -3.67 16.38 -7.14
CA TRP A 119 -3.13 15.19 -7.79
C TRP A 119 -4.20 14.58 -8.69
N GLY A 120 -4.02 14.68 -9.99
CA GLY A 120 -4.85 14.01 -10.98
C GLY A 120 -4.00 13.15 -11.91
N ASP A 121 -4.59 12.10 -12.49
CA ASP A 121 -3.92 11.11 -13.34
C ASP A 121 -3.19 11.71 -14.57
N HIS A 122 -3.50 12.97 -14.90
CA HIS A 122 -2.86 13.73 -15.99
C HIS A 122 -2.41 15.13 -15.54
N ALA A 123 -1.92 15.25 -14.30
CA ALA A 123 -1.38 16.52 -13.81
C ALA A 123 -0.23 16.99 -14.73
N THR A 124 -0.49 18.02 -15.53
CA THR A 124 0.53 18.68 -16.33
C THR A 124 1.28 19.65 -15.44
N PHE A 125 2.55 19.34 -15.15
CA PHE A 125 3.42 20.24 -14.41
C PHE A 125 3.99 21.29 -15.37
N ASP A 126 3.74 22.55 -15.05
CA ASP A 126 4.44 23.65 -15.71
C ASP A 126 5.89 23.68 -15.22
N LYS A 127 6.86 23.70 -16.14
CA LYS A 127 8.30 23.77 -15.82
C LYS A 127 8.71 25.18 -15.39
N THR A 128 7.82 26.15 -15.51
CA THR A 128 8.08 27.50 -15.02
C THR A 128 7.92 27.54 -13.51
N LEU A 129 9.04 27.75 -12.82
CA LEU A 129 9.01 28.05 -11.40
C LEU A 129 8.28 29.39 -11.21
N PRO A 130 7.31 29.49 -10.27
CA PRO A 130 6.69 30.77 -9.97
C PRO A 130 7.75 31.79 -9.58
N SER A 131 7.69 32.97 -10.18
CA SER A 131 8.66 34.06 -9.93
C SER A 131 8.59 34.61 -8.50
N GLU A 132 7.52 34.31 -7.77
CA GLU A 132 7.34 34.76 -6.40
C GLU A 132 8.00 33.77 -5.44
N SER A 133 8.87 34.28 -4.56
CA SER A 133 9.44 33.48 -3.47
C SER A 133 8.32 33.00 -2.55
N PRO A 134 8.30 31.71 -2.16
CA PRO A 134 7.30 31.22 -1.23
C PRO A 134 7.38 32.01 0.09
N PRO A 135 6.24 32.30 0.73
CA PRO A 135 6.22 33.01 2.00
C PRO A 135 6.98 32.19 3.06
N LEU A 136 7.66 32.89 3.96
CA LEU A 136 8.38 32.24 5.05
C LEU A 136 7.41 31.42 5.91
N LEU A 137 7.86 30.29 6.45
CA LEU A 137 7.05 29.44 7.32
C LEU A 137 6.46 30.22 8.51
N LEU A 138 7.23 31.17 9.06
CA LEU A 138 6.82 32.04 10.16
C LEU A 138 5.67 33.00 9.77
N GLU A 139 5.62 33.40 8.49
CA GLU A 139 4.60 34.32 7.97
C GLU A 139 3.33 33.58 7.57
N ALA A 140 3.47 32.41 6.93
CA ALA A 140 2.35 31.58 6.50
C ALA A 140 1.73 30.80 7.66
N PHE A 141 2.53 30.32 8.61
CA PHE A 141 2.13 29.41 9.69
C PHE A 141 2.86 29.72 11.01
N PRO A 142 2.59 30.89 11.63
CA PRO A 142 3.27 31.32 12.85
C PRO A 142 3.09 30.33 14.02
N ASP A 143 1.96 29.63 14.06
CA ASP A 143 1.69 28.63 15.10
C ASP A 143 2.64 27.43 15.00
N LEU A 144 2.97 26.99 13.78
CA LEU A 144 3.89 25.86 13.58
C LEU A 144 5.33 26.24 13.89
N ALA A 145 5.73 27.48 13.59
CA ALA A 145 7.09 27.95 13.84
C ALA A 145 7.47 27.98 15.33
N ASN A 146 6.47 28.13 16.22
CA ASN A 146 6.68 28.17 17.67
C ASN A 146 6.52 26.80 18.37
N MET A 147 6.19 25.74 17.63
CA MET A 147 6.04 24.41 18.20
C MET A 147 7.39 23.71 18.34
N SER A 148 7.54 22.91 19.40
CA SER A 148 8.70 22.03 19.51
C SER A 148 8.67 20.95 18.43
N PRO A 149 9.84 20.40 18.04
CA PRO A 149 9.91 19.30 17.06
C PRO A 149 8.99 18.12 17.41
N PHE A 150 8.87 17.79 18.70
CA PHE A 150 7.95 16.75 19.17
C PHE A 150 6.47 17.10 18.93
N MET A 151 6.08 18.35 19.15
CA MET A 151 4.70 18.79 18.91
C MET A 151 4.38 18.81 17.41
N LEU A 152 5.35 19.18 16.57
CA LEU A 152 5.22 19.07 15.12
C LEU A 152 5.06 17.61 14.69
N PHE A 153 5.90 16.71 15.20
CA PHE A 153 5.78 15.28 14.96
C PHE A 153 4.39 14.75 15.37
N SER A 154 3.89 15.18 16.53
CA SER A 154 2.58 14.80 17.05
C SER A 154 1.40 15.28 16.19
N LYS A 155 1.60 16.24 15.28
CA LYS A 155 0.59 16.64 14.28
C LYS A 155 0.47 15.63 13.15
N PHE A 156 1.57 14.98 12.77
CA PHE A 156 1.60 13.93 11.76
C PHE A 156 1.23 12.56 12.36
N ILE A 157 1.83 12.22 13.48
CA ILE A 157 1.65 10.96 14.19
C ILE A 157 1.07 11.27 15.57
N SER A 158 -0.26 11.31 15.64
CA SER A 158 -0.95 11.65 16.89
C SER A 158 -0.87 10.53 17.94
N PRO A 159 -0.98 10.85 19.24
CA PRO A 159 -1.00 9.83 20.29
C PRO A 159 -2.13 8.80 20.13
N GLN A 160 -3.27 9.23 19.59
CA GLN A 160 -4.41 8.35 19.30
C GLN A 160 -4.09 7.37 18.17
N TYR A 161 -3.35 7.83 17.16
CA TYR A 161 -2.88 6.98 16.08
C TYR A 161 -1.86 5.95 16.58
N LEU A 162 -0.92 6.35 17.45
CA LEU A 162 0.00 5.42 18.11
C LEU A 162 -0.72 4.35 18.93
N GLY A 163 -1.78 4.72 19.65
CA GLY A 163 -2.63 3.75 20.35
C GLY A 163 -3.34 2.79 19.39
N SER A 164 -3.82 3.29 18.25
CA SER A 164 -4.44 2.45 17.22
C SER A 164 -3.45 1.44 16.61
N LEU A 165 -2.19 1.85 16.42
CA LEU A 165 -1.12 0.96 15.97
C LEU A 165 -0.82 -0.12 17.00
N ALA A 166 -0.75 0.24 18.29
CA ALA A 166 -0.53 -0.73 19.36
C ALA A 166 -1.63 -1.80 19.40
N GLU A 167 -2.91 -1.40 19.26
CA GLU A 167 -4.02 -2.36 19.15
C GLU A 167 -3.90 -3.29 17.93
N LEU A 168 -3.50 -2.74 16.78
CA LEU A 168 -3.30 -3.54 15.57
C LEU A 168 -2.14 -4.53 15.73
N THR A 169 -1.04 -4.11 16.34
CA THR A 169 0.11 -4.97 16.65
C THR A 169 -0.29 -6.10 17.59
N ALA A 170 -1.01 -5.81 18.67
CA ALA A 170 -1.50 -6.84 19.58
C ALA A 170 -2.44 -7.84 18.88
N ARG A 171 -3.36 -7.35 18.03
CA ARG A 171 -4.24 -8.22 17.23
C ARG A 171 -3.45 -9.12 16.27
N TYR A 172 -2.41 -8.59 15.63
CA TYR A 172 -1.56 -9.37 14.73
C TYR A 172 -0.78 -10.45 15.48
N ALA A 173 -0.20 -10.12 16.64
CA ALA A 173 0.47 -11.09 17.50
C ALA A 173 -0.47 -12.26 17.88
N LEU A 174 -1.71 -11.94 18.27
CA LEU A 174 -2.71 -12.96 18.62
C LEU A 174 -3.03 -13.89 17.44
N GLN A 175 -3.05 -13.40 16.20
CA GLN A 175 -3.22 -14.25 15.01
C GLN A 175 -2.06 -15.23 14.82
N LYS A 176 -0.86 -14.84 15.24
CA LYS A 176 0.35 -15.68 15.25
C LYS A 176 0.45 -16.56 16.49
N ARG A 177 -0.57 -16.55 17.36
CA ARG A 177 -0.61 -17.26 18.66
C ARG A 177 0.44 -16.76 19.65
N GLU A 178 0.87 -15.52 19.50
CA GLU A 178 1.73 -14.82 20.46
C GLU A 178 0.90 -13.77 21.21
N GLU A 179 1.22 -13.59 22.48
CA GLU A 179 0.64 -12.52 23.30
C GLU A 179 1.72 -11.48 23.54
N VAL A 180 1.49 -10.27 23.03
CA VAL A 180 2.42 -9.15 23.19
C VAL A 180 1.64 -8.00 23.82
N ASP A 181 2.11 -7.57 24.99
CA ASP A 181 1.62 -6.35 25.64
C ASP A 181 2.34 -5.15 25.01
N VAL A 182 1.59 -4.34 24.27
CA VAL A 182 2.12 -3.17 23.57
C VAL A 182 1.20 -1.99 23.82
N THR A 183 1.80 -0.87 24.22
CA THR A 183 1.11 0.40 24.39
C THR A 183 1.49 1.38 23.27
N GLY A 184 0.72 2.47 23.13
CA GLY A 184 1.08 3.54 22.20
C GLY A 184 2.43 4.20 22.51
N ALA A 185 2.88 4.15 23.77
CA ALA A 185 4.20 4.66 24.17
C ALA A 185 5.32 3.78 23.61
N ASP A 186 5.15 2.46 23.65
CA ASP A 186 6.12 1.49 23.11
C ASP A 186 6.25 1.65 21.59
N ILE A 187 5.12 1.85 20.89
CA ILE A 187 5.13 2.17 19.45
C ILE A 187 5.83 3.51 19.20
N GLY A 188 5.58 4.52 20.03
CA GLY A 188 6.26 5.82 19.93
C GLY A 188 7.78 5.70 20.13
N GLN A 189 8.22 4.87 21.08
CA GLN A 189 9.63 4.58 21.30
C GLN A 189 10.25 3.83 20.12
N PHE A 190 9.51 2.88 19.53
CA PHE A 190 9.92 2.18 18.31
C PHE A 190 10.14 3.17 17.14
N PHE A 191 9.23 4.13 16.92
CA PHE A 191 9.44 5.20 15.94
C PHE A 191 10.67 6.06 16.27
N GLY A 192 10.92 6.34 17.56
CA GLY A 192 12.13 7.03 17.99
C GLY A 192 13.41 6.27 17.61
N ILE A 193 13.41 4.95 17.80
CA ILE A 193 14.51 4.08 17.38
C ILE A 193 14.69 4.11 15.87
N LEU A 194 13.60 3.97 15.08
CA LEU A 194 13.65 4.02 13.62
C LEU A 194 14.21 5.35 13.11
N LEU A 195 13.76 6.47 13.67
CA LEU A 195 14.27 7.80 13.32
C LEU A 195 15.75 7.93 13.68
N PHE A 196 16.15 7.41 14.84
CA PHE A 196 17.55 7.43 15.24
C PHE A 196 18.39 6.55 14.32
N SER A 197 18.02 5.29 14.07
CA SER A 197 18.79 4.36 13.24
C SER A 197 18.90 4.81 11.78
N SER A 198 17.81 5.35 11.20
CA SER A 198 17.79 5.82 9.80
C SER A 198 18.58 7.10 9.57
N TYR A 199 18.82 7.93 10.60
CA TYR A 199 19.58 9.16 10.46
C TYR A 199 21.11 8.98 10.38
N HIS A 200 21.61 7.76 10.51
CA HIS A 200 23.07 7.50 10.49
C HIS A 200 23.64 7.31 9.08
N SER A 201 22.78 7.17 8.06
CA SER A 201 23.18 7.12 6.65
C SER A 201 22.52 8.28 5.94
N VAL A 202 23.24 9.39 5.78
CA VAL A 202 22.77 10.49 4.92
C VAL A 202 22.68 9.91 3.50
N PRO A 203 21.55 10.06 2.78
CA PRO A 203 21.52 9.79 1.35
C PRO A 203 22.56 10.72 0.70
N SER A 204 23.68 10.18 0.22
CA SER A 204 24.59 10.96 -0.60
C SER A 204 23.89 11.26 -1.93
N GLU A 205 24.10 12.47 -2.44
CA GLU A 205 23.57 12.88 -3.74
C GLU A 205 24.09 11.99 -4.88
N ASP A 206 25.22 11.31 -4.68
CA ASP A 206 25.75 10.27 -5.56
C ASP A 206 24.92 8.96 -5.58
N SER A 207 23.85 8.87 -4.78
CA SER A 207 22.98 7.69 -4.64
C SER A 207 21.58 7.88 -5.27
N TYR A 208 21.39 8.90 -6.12
CA TYR A 208 20.16 9.16 -6.89
C TYR A 208 20.42 9.28 -8.40
#